data_AF-A0A9E3RVP0-F1
#
_entry.id   AF-A0A9E3RVP0-F1
#
_cell.length_a   1.000
_cell.length_b   1.000
_cell.length_c   1.000
_cell.angle_alpha   90.00
_cell.angle_beta   90.00
_cell.angle_gamma   90.00
#
_symmetry.space_group_name_H-M   'P 1'
#
loop_
_entity.id
_entity.type
_entity.pdbx_description
1 polymer ?
#
loop_
_entity_poly.entity_id
_entity_poly.type
_entity_poly.pdbx_seq_one_letter_code
_entity_poly.pdbx_strand_id
1 'polypeptide(L)'
;MKKILLPALAGTVVLTIVGSIFYMLVFMNFFAEFMKSIGSIANTNPNFGLIIGAHLILALLLSVLFDKMNVNSIGTAVKYTAIGSIALYVWFDLWMFASFTIMTTTVMLVDVTSNSITTVCAGAVIAWLQQKLSGSNAV
;
A
#
# COMPACT_ATOMS: atom_id res chain seq x y z
N MET A 1 2.49 12.56 -18.87
CA MET A 1 1.90 12.77 -17.52
C MET A 1 0.59 12.00 -17.28
N LYS A 2 -0.39 11.96 -18.21
CA LYS A 2 -1.65 11.19 -18.01
C LYS A 2 -1.43 9.70 -17.68
N LYS A 3 -0.41 9.07 -18.31
CA LYS A 3 0.05 7.69 -18.05
C LYS A 3 0.62 7.46 -16.63
N ILE A 4 0.85 8.51 -15.85
CA ILE A 4 1.34 8.41 -14.47
C ILE A 4 0.24 8.85 -13.50
N LEU A 5 -0.36 10.01 -13.74
CA LEU A 5 -1.32 10.60 -12.80
C LEU A 5 -2.64 9.80 -12.69
N LEU A 6 -3.22 9.36 -13.83
CA LEU A 6 -4.49 8.61 -13.78
C LEU A 6 -4.34 7.23 -13.11
N PRO A 7 -3.30 6.43 -13.45
CA PRO A 7 -3.03 5.20 -12.73
C PRO A 7 -2.77 5.42 -11.25
N ALA A 8 -2.01 6.45 -10.86
CA ALA A 8 -1.74 6.76 -9.47
C ALA A 8 -3.03 7.12 -8.68
N LEU A 9 -3.93 7.91 -9.27
CA LEU A 9 -5.22 8.21 -8.65
C LEU A 9 -6.06 6.94 -8.45
N ALA A 10 -6.12 6.06 -9.45
CA ALA A 10 -6.80 4.78 -9.32
C ALA A 10 -6.14 3.88 -8.26
N GLY A 11 -4.81 3.83 -8.23
CA GLY A 11 -4.05 3.13 -7.19
C GLY A 11 -4.35 3.66 -5.79
N THR A 12 -4.49 4.97 -5.62
CA THR A 12 -4.87 5.61 -4.34
C THR A 12 -6.24 5.14 -3.86
N VAL A 13 -7.21 5.07 -4.77
CA VAL A 13 -8.56 4.56 -4.49
C VAL A 13 -8.49 3.10 -4.07
N VAL A 14 -7.71 2.28 -4.79
CA VAL A 14 -7.54 0.85 -4.47
C VAL A 14 -6.87 0.66 -3.11
N LEU A 15 -5.79 1.39 -2.81
CA LEU A 15 -5.12 1.34 -1.50
C LEU A 15 -6.12 1.62 -0.37
N THR A 16 -6.95 2.65 -0.55
CA THR A 16 -7.94 3.06 0.44
C THR A 16 -9.05 2.02 0.62
N ILE A 17 -9.65 1.55 -0.49
CA ILE A 17 -10.77 0.61 -0.45
C ILE A 17 -10.32 -0.77 0.04
N VAL A 18 -9.25 -1.32 -0.54
CA VAL A 18 -8.76 -2.66 -0.17
C VAL A 18 -8.26 -2.66 1.27
N GLY A 19 -7.52 -1.63 1.68
CA GLY A 19 -7.08 -1.47 3.07
C GLY A 19 -8.26 -1.41 4.04
N SER A 20 -9.30 -0.63 3.70
CA SER A 20 -10.52 -0.53 4.54
C SER A 20 -11.26 -1.87 4.64
N ILE A 21 -11.39 -2.60 3.53
CA ILE A 21 -12.03 -3.92 3.52
C ILE A 21 -11.25 -4.91 4.38
N PHE A 22 -9.93 -4.97 4.22
CA PHE A 22 -9.07 -5.86 5.01
C PHE A 22 -9.13 -5.53 6.50
N TYR A 23 -9.10 -4.24 6.85
CA TYR A 23 -9.30 -3.80 8.21
C TYR A 23 -10.64 -4.30 8.76
N MET A 24 -11.76 -4.00 8.09
CA MET A 24 -13.10 -4.33 8.58
C MET A 24 -13.35 -5.83 8.71
N LEU A 25 -12.88 -6.63 7.74
CA LEU A 25 -13.20 -8.06 7.67
C LEU A 25 -12.21 -8.95 8.44
N VAL A 26 -10.94 -8.55 8.53
CA VAL A 26 -9.85 -9.42 9.00
C VAL A 26 -9.22 -8.91 10.29
N PHE A 27 -8.95 -7.61 10.38
CA PHE A 27 -8.05 -7.08 11.41
C PHE A 27 -8.71 -6.17 12.46
N MET A 28 -10.00 -5.88 12.35
CA MET A 28 -10.69 -4.92 13.23
C MET A 28 -10.52 -5.27 14.72
N ASN A 29 -10.72 -6.53 15.10
CA ASN A 29 -10.57 -6.97 16.49
C ASN A 29 -9.11 -6.87 16.97
N PHE A 30 -8.16 -7.23 16.10
CA PHE A 30 -6.73 -7.12 16.40
C PHE A 30 -6.34 -5.67 16.67
N PHE A 31 -6.72 -4.75 15.77
CA PHE A 31 -6.41 -3.34 15.93
C PHE A 31 -7.15 -2.71 17.10
N ALA A 32 -8.36 -3.15 17.45
CA ALA A 32 -9.06 -2.67 18.64
C ALA A 32 -8.28 -2.99 19.93
N GLU A 33 -7.76 -4.22 20.07
CA GLU A 33 -6.90 -4.60 21.20
C GLU A 33 -5.53 -3.91 21.15
N PHE A 34 -4.94 -3.78 19.97
CA PHE A 34 -3.68 -3.07 19.79
C PHE A 34 -3.79 -1.59 20.18
N MET A 35 -4.89 -0.92 19.80
CA MET A 35 -5.15 0.48 20.17
C MET A 35 -5.30 0.65 21.69
N LYS A 36 -5.87 -0.34 22.39
CA LYS A 36 -5.92 -0.35 23.86
C LYS A 36 -4.53 -0.51 24.48
N SER A 37 -3.67 -1.34 23.89
CA SER A 37 -2.34 -1.63 24.44
C SER A 37 -1.37 -0.47 24.29
N ILE A 38 -1.51 0.34 23.24
CA ILE A 38 -0.67 1.52 23.05
C ILE A 38 -1.18 2.75 23.84
N GLY A 39 -2.43 2.78 24.30
CA GLY A 39 -2.90 3.81 25.24
C GLY A 39 -2.77 5.24 24.69
N SER A 40 -2.15 6.14 25.46
CA SER A 40 -2.12 7.60 25.17
C SER A 40 -1.23 8.02 24.00
N ILE A 41 -0.37 7.14 23.48
CA ILE A 41 0.43 7.42 22.27
C ILE A 41 -0.39 7.29 20.98
N ALA A 42 -1.59 6.71 21.04
CA ALA A 42 -2.47 6.65 19.88
C ALA A 42 -3.10 8.01 19.59
N ASN A 43 -3.08 8.43 18.32
CA ASN A 43 -3.92 9.55 17.91
C ASN A 43 -5.38 9.09 17.81
N THR A 44 -6.22 9.52 18.75
CA THR A 44 -7.65 9.19 18.80
C THR A 44 -8.50 9.92 17.75
N ASN A 45 -7.93 10.95 17.09
CA ASN A 45 -8.55 11.71 16.01
C ASN A 45 -7.66 11.66 14.76
N PRO A 46 -7.59 10.52 14.07
CA PRO A 46 -6.73 10.37 12.90
C PRO A 46 -7.14 11.35 11.79
N ASN A 47 -6.16 12.03 11.21
CA ASN A 47 -6.40 12.89 10.06
C ASN A 47 -6.46 12.04 8.78
N PHE A 48 -7.67 11.74 8.32
CA PHE A 48 -7.90 10.96 7.11
C PHE A 48 -7.29 11.59 5.85
N GLY A 49 -7.15 12.92 5.80
CA GLY A 49 -6.48 13.61 4.69
C GLY A 49 -5.00 13.22 4.56
N LEU A 50 -4.30 13.01 5.68
CA LEU A 50 -2.91 12.55 5.68
C LEU A 50 -2.80 11.09 5.21
N ILE A 51 -3.77 10.24 5.57
CA ILE A 51 -3.82 8.84 5.12
C ILE A 51 -4.00 8.78 3.60
N ILE A 52 -4.96 9.53 3.05
CA ILE A 52 -5.16 9.61 1.61
C ILE A 52 -3.94 10.20 0.91
N GLY A 53 -3.29 11.21 1.50
CA GLY A 53 -2.04 11.78 1.01
C GLY A 53 -0.91 10.73 0.93
N ALA A 54 -0.76 9.91 1.97
CA ALA A 54 0.23 8.82 1.99
C ALA A 54 -0.05 7.78 0.90
N HIS A 55 -1.32 7.37 0.73
CA HIS A 55 -1.73 6.47 -0.36
C HIS A 55 -1.43 7.08 -1.74
N LEU A 56 -1.69 8.37 -1.92
CA LEU A 56 -1.40 9.06 -3.18
C LEU A 56 0.09 9.07 -3.49
N ILE A 57 0.94 9.36 -2.50
CA ILE A 57 2.40 9.35 -2.66
C ILE A 57 2.89 7.96 -3.05
N LEU A 58 2.43 6.91 -2.34
CA LEU A 58 2.81 5.53 -2.66
C LEU A 58 2.35 5.12 -4.07
N ALA A 59 1.10 5.43 -4.44
CA ALA A 59 0.57 5.11 -5.76
C ALA A 59 1.28 5.88 -6.89
N LEU A 60 1.65 7.14 -6.65
CA LEU A 60 2.48 7.93 -7.57
C LEU A 60 3.86 7.31 -7.74
N LEU A 61 4.51 6.93 -6.64
CA LEU A 61 5.82 6.29 -6.67
C LEU A 61 5.78 4.99 -7.50
N LEU A 62 4.81 4.11 -7.23
CA LEU A 62 4.61 2.88 -7.99
C LEU A 62 4.36 3.16 -9.47
N SER A 63 3.51 4.13 -9.79
CA SER A 63 3.20 4.48 -11.16
C SER A 63 4.42 5.04 -11.92
N VAL A 64 5.24 5.87 -11.29
CA VAL A 64 6.51 6.35 -11.88
C VAL A 64 7.49 5.20 -12.07
N LEU A 65 7.64 4.32 -11.08
CA LEU A 65 8.56 3.18 -11.16
C LEU A 65 8.17 2.22 -12.29
N PHE A 66 6.89 1.88 -12.41
CA PHE A 66 6.40 0.99 -13.46
C PHE A 66 6.56 1.57 -14.85
N ASP A 67 6.34 2.88 -15.03
CA ASP A 67 6.60 3.57 -16.29
C ASP A 67 8.10 3.51 -16.65
N LYS A 68 8.99 3.82 -15.70
CA LYS A 68 10.44 3.79 -15.91
C LYS A 68 11.00 2.39 -16.15
N MET A 69 10.47 1.38 -15.47
CA MET A 69 10.86 -0.02 -15.62
C MET A 69 10.22 -0.70 -16.83
N ASN A 70 9.37 0.02 -17.59
CA ASN A 70 8.59 -0.52 -18.71
C ASN A 70 7.78 -1.78 -18.32
N VAL A 71 7.15 -1.75 -17.14
CA VAL A 71 6.27 -2.84 -16.69
C VAL A 71 5.08 -2.93 -17.63
N ASN A 72 5.00 -4.02 -18.39
CA ASN A 72 4.05 -4.18 -19.49
C ASN A 72 2.97 -5.27 -19.22
N SER A 73 2.95 -5.84 -18.02
CA SER A 73 1.96 -6.84 -17.64
C SER A 73 1.59 -6.76 -16.17
N ILE A 74 0.35 -7.15 -15.85
CA ILE A 74 -0.14 -7.23 -14.47
C ILE A 74 0.69 -8.26 -13.67
N GLY A 75 1.08 -9.38 -14.27
CA GLY A 75 1.88 -10.41 -13.60
C GLY A 75 3.25 -9.90 -13.16
N THR A 76 3.94 -9.12 -14.01
CA THR A 76 5.20 -8.47 -13.64
C THR A 76 4.99 -7.43 -12.54
N ALA A 77 3.94 -6.63 -12.63
CA ALA A 77 3.59 -5.64 -11.62
C ALA A 77 3.37 -6.29 -10.25
N VAL A 78 2.53 -7.33 -10.17
CA VAL A 78 2.25 -8.08 -8.94
C VAL A 78 3.54 -8.60 -8.31
N LYS A 79 4.43 -9.22 -9.09
CA LYS A 79 5.72 -9.72 -8.58
C LYS A 79 6.57 -8.59 -7.98
N TYR A 80 6.74 -7.48 -8.70
CA TYR A 80 7.54 -6.35 -8.23
C TYR A 80 6.93 -5.68 -7.01
N THR A 81 5.61 -5.48 -6.98
CA THR A 81 4.96 -4.93 -5.80
C THR A 81 4.99 -5.89 -4.63
N ALA A 82 4.86 -7.20 -4.82
CA ALA A 82 4.90 -8.17 -3.73
C ALA A 82 6.27 -8.16 -3.06
N ILE A 83 7.34 -8.31 -3.85
CA ILE A 83 8.72 -8.31 -3.32
C ILE A 83 9.04 -6.93 -2.71
N GLY A 84 8.72 -5.84 -3.42
CA GLY A 84 9.04 -4.49 -2.98
C GLY A 84 8.30 -4.08 -1.72
N SER A 85 7.00 -4.40 -1.61
CA SER A 85 6.20 -4.09 -0.43
C SER A 85 6.61 -4.92 0.77
N ILE A 86 6.79 -6.24 0.61
CA ILE A 86 7.27 -7.09 1.71
C ILE A 86 8.60 -6.59 2.23
N ALA A 87 9.57 -6.30 1.35
CA ALA A 87 10.86 -5.77 1.76
C ALA A 87 10.74 -4.41 2.48
N LEU A 88 9.88 -3.51 1.99
CA LEU A 88 9.65 -2.20 2.57
C LEU A 88 9.05 -2.28 3.98
N TYR A 89 8.00 -3.08 4.16
CA TYR A 89 7.30 -3.19 5.44
C TYR A 89 8.11 -3.99 6.46
N VAL A 90 8.81 -5.05 6.04
CA VAL A 90 9.77 -5.76 6.91
C VAL A 90 10.88 -4.81 7.37
N TRP A 91 11.43 -3.99 6.48
CA TRP A 91 12.44 -2.99 6.85
C TRP A 91 11.91 -1.98 7.88
N PHE A 92 10.69 -1.48 7.68
CA PHE A 92 10.04 -0.56 8.62
C PHE A 92 9.82 -1.23 9.98
N ASP A 93 9.32 -2.47 10.00
CA ASP A 93 9.05 -3.20 11.23
C ASP A 93 10.32 -3.55 12.01
N LEU A 94 11.44 -3.84 11.32
CA LEU A 94 12.73 -4.04 12.00
C LEU A 94 13.17 -2.78 12.75
N TRP A 95 12.94 -1.60 12.16
CA TRP A 95 13.15 -0.32 12.84
C TRP A 95 12.22 -0.14 14.04
N MET A 96 10.94 -0.53 13.87
CA MET A 96 9.96 -0.46 14.95
C MET A 96 10.31 -1.41 16.10
N PHE A 97 10.80 -2.62 15.84
CA PHE A 97 11.30 -3.55 16.86
C PHE A 97 12.46 -2.96 17.67
N ALA A 98 13.37 -2.26 17.00
CA ALA A 98 14.49 -1.61 17.67
C ALA A 98 14.07 -0.40 18.52
N SER A 99 12.95 0.24 18.17
CA SER A 99 12.56 1.54 18.72
C SER A 99 11.41 1.48 19.74
N PHE A 100 10.52 0.48 19.64
CA PHE A 100 9.30 0.41 20.43
C PHE A 100 9.05 -0.97 21.02
N THR A 101 8.75 -1.00 22.31
CA THR A 101 8.39 -2.23 23.04
C THR A 101 7.00 -2.77 22.65
N ILE A 102 6.22 -2.00 21.91
CA ILE A 102 4.88 -2.40 21.44
C ILE A 102 4.94 -3.42 20.31
N MET A 103 6.10 -3.52 19.62
CA MET A 103 6.25 -4.39 18.48
C MET A 103 6.43 -5.84 18.89
N THR A 104 5.63 -6.69 18.28
CA THR A 104 5.68 -8.15 18.42
C THR A 104 5.69 -8.78 17.04
N THR A 105 6.10 -10.05 16.94
CA THR A 105 6.06 -10.78 15.67
C THR A 105 4.65 -10.84 15.08
N THR A 106 3.62 -10.89 15.93
CA THR A 106 2.22 -10.83 15.47
C THR A 106 1.89 -9.49 14.84
N VAL A 107 2.30 -8.37 15.45
CA VAL A 107 2.08 -7.02 14.89
C VAL A 107 2.78 -6.88 13.54
N MET A 108 4.05 -7.30 13.45
CA MET A 108 4.80 -7.32 12.19
C MET A 108 4.10 -8.15 11.10
N LEU A 109 3.66 -9.37 11.42
CA LEU A 109 2.99 -10.23 10.45
C LEU A 109 1.69 -9.60 9.93
N VAL A 110 0.92 -8.95 10.80
CA VAL A 110 -0.29 -8.22 10.42
C VAL A 110 0.07 -7.02 9.53
N ASP A 111 1.07 -6.22 9.89
CA ASP A 111 1.50 -5.04 9.13
C ASP A 111 1.98 -5.44 7.73
N VAL A 112 2.99 -6.32 7.64
CA VAL A 112 3.55 -6.79 6.37
C VAL A 112 2.47 -7.40 5.50
N THR A 113 1.61 -8.27 6.04
CA THR A 113 0.57 -8.95 5.25
C THR A 113 -0.46 -7.97 4.73
N SER A 114 -1.03 -7.15 5.60
CA SER A 114 -2.11 -6.22 5.25
C SER A 114 -1.65 -5.17 4.24
N ASN A 115 -0.49 -4.57 4.48
CA ASN A 115 0.02 -3.54 3.59
C ASN A 115 0.55 -4.12 2.27
N SER A 116 1.16 -5.31 2.27
CA SER A 116 1.64 -5.94 1.03
C SER A 116 0.49 -6.35 0.11
N ILE A 117 -0.58 -6.96 0.64
CA ILE A 117 -1.76 -7.33 -0.17
C ILE A 117 -2.38 -6.07 -0.79
N THR A 118 -2.58 -5.03 0.02
CA THR A 118 -3.15 -3.76 -0.42
C THR A 118 -2.29 -3.10 -1.50
N THR A 119 -0.96 -3.10 -1.32
CA THR A 119 -0.01 -2.54 -2.28
C THR A 119 0.03 -3.33 -3.59
N VAL A 120 -0.06 -4.67 -3.53
CA VAL A 120 -0.12 -5.53 -4.71
C VAL A 120 -1.38 -5.28 -5.53
N CYS A 121 -2.54 -5.16 -4.88
CA CYS A 121 -3.79 -4.82 -5.57
C CYS A 121 -3.69 -3.47 -6.28
N ALA A 122 -3.13 -2.46 -5.61
CA ALA A 122 -2.92 -1.15 -6.21
C ALA A 122 -1.96 -1.21 -7.40
N GLY A 123 -0.85 -1.94 -7.27
CA GLY A 123 0.12 -2.19 -8.34
C GLY A 123 -0.51 -2.83 -9.58
N ALA A 124 -1.35 -3.84 -9.38
CA ALA A 124 -2.05 -4.49 -10.49
C ALA A 124 -2.93 -3.51 -11.28
N VAL A 125 -3.71 -2.67 -10.58
CA VAL A 125 -4.57 -1.67 -11.22
C VAL A 125 -3.77 -0.56 -11.91
N ILE A 126 -2.67 -0.10 -11.29
CA ILE A 126 -1.76 0.87 -11.88
C ILE A 126 -1.21 0.34 -13.21
N ALA A 127 -0.64 -0.86 -13.21
CA ALA A 127 -0.06 -1.46 -14.40
C ALA A 127 -1.09 -1.71 -15.51
N TRP A 128 -2.28 -2.18 -15.15
CA TRP A 128 -3.39 -2.36 -16.10
C TRP A 128 -3.77 -1.05 -16.79
N LEU A 129 -3.93 0.05 -16.04
CA LEU A 129 -4.26 1.35 -16.62
C LEU A 129 -3.12 1.91 -17.46
N GLN A 130 -1.86 1.74 -17.03
CA GLN A 130 -0.70 2.16 -17.82
C GLN A 130 -0.61 1.44 -19.15
N GLN A 131 -0.89 0.13 -19.17
CA GLN A 131 -0.92 -0.66 -20.40
C GLN A 131 -2.03 -0.14 -21.34
N LYS A 132 -3.24 0.07 -20.82
CA LYS A 132 -4.38 0.58 -21.60
C LYS A 132 -4.11 1.96 -22.19
N LEU A 133 -3.49 2.87 -21.41
CA LEU A 133 -3.16 4.22 -21.86
C LEU A 133 -1.98 4.24 -22.85
N SER A 134 -1.08 3.26 -22.81
CA SER A 134 0.03 3.14 -23.77
C SER A 134 -0.44 2.63 -25.13
N GLY A 135 -1.43 1.72 -25.15
CA GLY A 135 -2.02 1.21 -26.39
C GLY A 135 -2.91 2.22 -27.13
N SER A 136 -3.34 3.30 -26.47
CA SER A 136 -4.19 4.34 -27.09
C SER A 136 -3.45 5.28 -28.05
N ASN A 137 -2.13 5.16 -28.17
CA ASN A 137 -1.31 5.94 -29.12
C ASN A 137 -0.89 5.11 -30.36
N ALA A 138 -1.52 3.95 -30.59
CA ALA A 138 -1.22 3.05 -31.71
C ALA A 138 -2.36 3.01 -32.77
N VAL A 139 -3.08 4.12 -32.93
CA VAL A 139 -4.04 4.34 -34.04
C VAL A 139 -3.63 5.58 -34.81
#